data_AF-A0A0P1BG02-F1
#
_entry.id   AF-A0A0P1BG02-F1
#
_cell.length_a   1.000
_cell.length_b   1.000
_cell.length_c   1.000
_cell.angle_alpha   90.00
_cell.angle_beta   90.00
_cell.angle_gamma   90.00
#
_symmetry.space_group_name_H-M   'P 1'
#
loop_
_entity.id
_entity.type
_entity.pdbx_description
1 polymer ?
#
loop_
_entity_poly.entity_id
_entity_poly.type
_entity_poly.pdbx_seq_one_letter_code
_entity_poly.pdbx_strand_id
1 'polypeptide(L)'
;MEIGPFRPDGKGSLEWTTQGGAWNEYADVLYLDQPVGTGFSYASTSAYAKSLPQAADEVRYFIERFVEVYPEYAAGNGVDVYIAGESYAGQYIPFEASALTRSPQPVDLRGIALGNGYIDPAAQGGSELEMMIWSGVWKEGGKEWTEANKQWLKCKADLDKLVGSPRDTPACSRMLPTIIDITTQKVAGQSKARCINIYDVRLSDTSPDCGMNWPPIIKPTYDYLARSDVRKALHVDEVKKPEAWIECSHRVGGALKENNPQSSKIHIPELLRKGVKVMLFAGDQDLICNHIGVERIPRHLDWEGAASWEGEATKKDWFVNNNKAGYWREARNLTYVSIAGGSHMVGFDKPVESHDMMLRFMGVDLMGAAGPSARIPSRVEGEPDRMLVVAPNPGKGDGSTDNRPMIPGVDGKTEEQVAEEAKWAAYYNAGSAALVVLLILVGVGALILLRLRKQSRRSTSMLGRGGRPVAREDTHELEHLVRDPASGEYADDEDKLDDEEAQSGLSSARKSPVGTRRAGNAVQEDQTVFDVGDSDDEGPTPRTANSSSVRRP
;
A
#
# COMPACT_ATOMS: atom_id res chain seq x y z
N MET A 1 -1.96 -3.18 11.03
CA MET A 1 -2.49 -2.42 12.20
C MET A 1 -3.92 -2.82 12.53
N GLU A 2 -4.77 -3.02 11.52
CA GLU A 2 -6.20 -3.26 11.69
C GLU A 2 -6.61 -4.75 11.56
N ILE A 3 -7.02 -5.17 10.36
CA ILE A 3 -7.72 -6.42 10.02
C ILE A 3 -6.81 -7.65 9.86
N GLY A 4 -5.49 -7.47 10.02
CA GLY A 4 -4.52 -8.55 9.88
C GLY A 4 -4.43 -9.48 11.09
N PRO A 5 -3.73 -10.63 10.96
CA PRO A 5 -3.61 -11.62 12.03
C PRO A 5 -2.77 -11.15 13.22
N PHE A 6 -1.99 -10.07 13.02
CA PHE A 6 -1.02 -9.56 13.99
C PHE A 6 -1.13 -8.05 14.20
N ARG A 7 -0.82 -7.61 15.42
CA ARG A 7 -0.64 -6.21 15.82
C ARG A 7 0.71 -6.06 16.55
N PRO A 8 1.50 -4.99 16.32
CA PRO A 8 2.74 -4.77 17.06
C PRO A 8 2.52 -4.57 18.57
N ASP A 9 3.28 -5.30 19.39
CA ASP A 9 3.08 -5.43 20.85
C ASP A 9 3.65 -4.26 21.69
N GLY A 10 4.14 -3.22 21.02
CA GLY A 10 4.81 -2.06 21.61
C GLY A 10 6.23 -2.32 22.17
N LYS A 11 6.73 -3.56 22.14
CA LYS A 11 8.05 -3.98 22.66
C LYS A 11 9.00 -4.42 21.54
N GLY A 12 8.59 -4.24 20.29
CA GLY A 12 9.33 -4.62 19.09
C GLY A 12 8.97 -6.00 18.54
N SER A 13 7.92 -6.65 19.05
CA SER A 13 7.38 -7.92 18.55
C SER A 13 5.96 -7.75 17.98
N LEU A 14 5.35 -8.86 17.60
CA LEU A 14 3.93 -8.97 17.25
C LEU A 14 3.17 -9.74 18.33
N GLU A 15 1.91 -9.38 18.54
CA GLU A 15 0.89 -10.19 19.21
C GLU A 15 -0.22 -10.55 18.22
N TRP A 16 -0.90 -11.67 18.45
CA TRP A 16 -2.07 -12.08 17.66
C TRP A 16 -3.22 -11.09 17.85
N THR A 17 -3.88 -10.70 16.75
CA THR A 17 -5.14 -9.94 16.80
C THR A 17 -6.17 -10.72 17.62
N THR A 18 -6.95 -10.00 18.43
CA THR A 18 -7.92 -10.62 19.34
C THR A 18 -8.98 -11.43 18.60
N GLN A 19 -8.92 -12.76 18.77
CA GLN A 19 -9.94 -13.78 18.49
C GLN A 19 -11.23 -13.29 17.80
N GLY A 20 -11.42 -13.67 16.52
CA GLY A 20 -12.64 -13.40 15.75
C GLY A 20 -12.61 -12.05 15.03
N GLY A 21 -11.44 -11.46 14.81
CA GLY A 21 -11.27 -10.09 14.32
C GLY A 21 -10.23 -9.91 13.21
N ALA A 22 -9.59 -10.99 12.75
CA ALA A 22 -8.68 -10.95 11.61
C ALA A 22 -9.39 -11.49 10.36
N TRP A 23 -9.38 -10.73 9.25
CA TRP A 23 -10.11 -11.12 8.03
C TRP A 23 -9.57 -12.39 7.37
N ASN A 24 -8.33 -12.79 7.70
CA ASN A 24 -7.72 -14.03 7.20
C ASN A 24 -8.11 -15.28 8.00
N GLU A 25 -9.08 -15.22 8.93
CA GLU A 25 -9.60 -16.42 9.60
C GLU A 25 -10.40 -17.32 8.62
N TYR A 26 -10.95 -16.77 7.53
CA TYR A 26 -11.78 -17.48 6.55
C TYR A 26 -11.52 -17.12 5.06
N ALA A 27 -10.43 -16.41 4.77
CA ALA A 27 -10.03 -16.02 3.41
C ALA A 27 -8.52 -15.82 3.31
N ASP A 28 -7.94 -16.01 2.13
CA ASP A 28 -6.58 -15.58 1.85
C ASP A 28 -6.56 -14.05 1.61
N VAL A 29 -5.75 -13.31 2.39
CA VAL A 29 -5.73 -11.83 2.35
C VAL A 29 -4.38 -11.34 1.81
N LEU A 30 -4.41 -10.79 0.60
CA LEU A 30 -3.27 -10.16 -0.07
C LEU A 30 -3.19 -8.66 0.28
N TYR A 31 -2.10 -8.27 0.95
CA TYR A 31 -1.78 -6.86 1.20
C TYR A 31 -0.83 -6.35 0.11
N LEU A 32 -1.21 -5.26 -0.56
CA LEU A 32 -0.45 -4.70 -1.69
C LEU A 32 -0.08 -3.23 -1.42
N ASP A 33 1.22 -2.98 -1.18
CA ASP A 33 1.77 -1.62 -1.19
C ASP A 33 1.68 -1.05 -2.61
N GLN A 34 0.80 -0.06 -2.84
CA GLN A 34 0.60 0.58 -4.14
C GLN A 34 0.20 2.06 -4.01
N PRO A 35 0.38 2.91 -5.05
CA PRO A 35 1.18 2.67 -6.26
C PRO A 35 2.69 2.51 -5.98
N VAL A 36 3.50 2.43 -7.04
CA VAL A 36 4.97 2.46 -6.92
C VAL A 36 5.41 3.68 -6.08
N GLY A 37 6.19 3.44 -5.02
CA GLY A 37 6.65 4.46 -4.07
C GLY A 37 5.92 4.47 -2.71
N THR A 38 4.86 3.67 -2.55
CA THR A 38 4.22 3.37 -1.26
C THR A 38 4.98 2.25 -0.54
N GLY A 39 5.19 2.38 0.78
CA GLY A 39 5.74 1.31 1.63
C GLY A 39 7.04 0.68 1.11
N PHE A 40 7.00 -0.63 0.85
CA PHE A 40 8.10 -1.40 0.26
C PHE A 40 8.10 -1.43 -1.28
N SER A 41 7.05 -0.96 -1.97
CA SER A 41 6.99 -0.97 -3.44
C SER A 41 7.88 0.11 -4.07
N TYR A 42 8.77 -0.27 -4.99
CA TYR A 42 9.76 0.61 -5.61
C TYR A 42 9.97 0.31 -7.10
N ALA A 43 10.61 1.24 -7.80
CA ALA A 43 11.16 1.08 -9.13
C ALA A 43 12.58 1.68 -9.19
N SER A 44 13.35 1.33 -10.23
CA SER A 44 14.72 1.84 -10.43
C SER A 44 14.78 3.33 -10.84
N THR A 45 13.63 3.94 -11.13
CA THR A 45 13.43 5.38 -11.35
C THR A 45 12.21 5.83 -10.56
N SER A 46 12.02 7.15 -10.38
CA SER A 46 10.82 7.73 -9.74
C SER A 46 9.61 7.69 -10.69
N ALA A 47 9.22 6.48 -11.11
CA ALA A 47 8.11 6.19 -12.00
C ALA A 47 6.78 6.08 -11.24
N TYR A 48 6.46 7.11 -10.44
CA TYR A 48 5.20 7.17 -9.69
C TYR A 48 4.01 7.26 -10.67
N ALA A 49 2.90 6.60 -10.32
CA ALA A 49 1.66 6.71 -11.07
C ALA A 49 1.15 8.16 -11.09
N LYS A 50 0.70 8.62 -12.27
CA LYS A 50 0.25 10.01 -12.49
C LYS A 50 -1.27 10.16 -12.53
N SER A 51 -1.98 9.05 -12.60
CA SER A 51 -3.44 9.01 -12.71
C SER A 51 -4.01 7.73 -12.11
N LEU A 52 -5.29 7.77 -11.72
CA LEU A 52 -6.03 6.60 -11.24
C LEU A 52 -6.11 5.48 -12.30
N PRO A 53 -6.37 5.77 -13.60
CA PRO A 53 -6.22 4.77 -14.66
C PRO A 53 -4.84 4.11 -14.73
N GLN A 54 -3.74 4.87 -14.56
CA GLN A 54 -2.40 4.30 -14.58
C GLN A 54 -2.18 3.36 -13.39
N ALA A 55 -2.56 3.79 -12.17
CA ALA A 55 -2.46 2.95 -10.97
C ALA A 55 -3.28 1.66 -11.12
N ALA A 56 -4.49 1.75 -11.68
CA ALA A 56 -5.34 0.59 -11.94
C ALA A 56 -4.81 -0.37 -13.03
N ASP A 57 -4.15 0.15 -14.07
CA ASP A 57 -3.44 -0.67 -15.06
C ASP A 57 -2.19 -1.33 -14.45
N GLU A 58 -1.45 -0.65 -13.56
CA GLU A 58 -0.30 -1.19 -12.81
C GLU A 58 -0.73 -2.30 -11.83
N VAL A 59 -1.82 -2.10 -11.08
CA VAL A 59 -2.41 -3.12 -10.18
C VAL A 59 -2.94 -4.31 -10.99
N ARG A 60 -3.59 -4.09 -12.14
CA ARG A 60 -3.98 -5.18 -13.04
C ARG A 60 -2.76 -5.99 -13.50
N TYR A 61 -1.70 -5.33 -13.94
CA TYR A 61 -0.46 -5.99 -14.39
C TYR A 61 0.18 -6.81 -13.26
N PHE A 62 0.16 -6.29 -12.03
CA PHE A 62 0.57 -7.05 -10.85
C PHE A 62 -0.29 -8.30 -10.63
N ILE A 63 -1.62 -8.20 -10.72
CA ILE A 63 -2.52 -9.35 -10.57
C ILE A 63 -2.33 -10.39 -11.70
N GLU A 64 -2.11 -9.95 -12.94
CA GLU A 64 -1.75 -10.83 -14.07
C GLU A 64 -0.45 -11.61 -13.79
N ARG A 65 0.58 -10.95 -13.23
CA ARG A 65 1.83 -11.61 -12.80
C ARG A 65 1.64 -12.47 -11.54
N PHE A 66 0.75 -12.11 -10.62
CA PHE A 66 0.47 -12.86 -9.41
C PHE A 66 -0.13 -14.23 -9.74
N VAL A 67 -1.11 -14.30 -10.64
CA VAL A 67 -1.73 -15.57 -11.05
C VAL A 67 -0.86 -16.42 -11.98
N GLU A 68 0.24 -15.87 -12.52
CA GLU A 68 1.30 -16.66 -13.17
C GLU A 68 2.18 -17.42 -12.15
N VAL A 69 2.24 -16.94 -10.89
CA VAL A 69 2.99 -17.56 -9.79
C VAL A 69 2.10 -18.43 -8.91
N TYR A 70 0.87 -17.98 -8.64
CA TYR A 70 -0.15 -18.63 -7.81
C TYR A 70 -1.40 -18.92 -8.66
N PRO A 71 -1.36 -19.91 -9.56
CA PRO A 71 -2.43 -20.17 -10.53
C PRO A 71 -3.76 -20.57 -9.89
N GLU A 72 -3.78 -21.01 -8.63
CA GLU A 72 -4.99 -21.31 -7.86
C GLU A 72 -5.96 -20.11 -7.77
N TYR A 73 -5.47 -18.87 -7.79
CA TYR A 73 -6.30 -17.65 -7.78
C TYR A 73 -6.76 -17.19 -9.18
N ALA A 74 -6.35 -17.87 -10.25
CA ALA A 74 -6.69 -17.48 -11.61
C ALA A 74 -8.18 -17.67 -11.94
N ALA A 75 -8.73 -16.80 -12.80
CA ALA A 75 -10.10 -16.91 -13.27
C ALA A 75 -10.43 -18.31 -13.85
N GLY A 76 -11.52 -18.90 -13.39
CA GLY A 76 -11.96 -20.25 -13.72
C GLY A 76 -11.52 -21.35 -12.74
N ASN A 77 -10.56 -21.08 -11.84
CA ASN A 77 -10.05 -22.09 -10.91
C ASN A 77 -10.82 -22.19 -9.57
N GLY A 78 -11.86 -21.38 -9.39
CA GLY A 78 -12.85 -21.54 -8.32
C GLY A 78 -12.61 -20.71 -7.06
N VAL A 79 -11.61 -19.83 -7.04
CA VAL A 79 -11.43 -18.83 -5.97
C VAL A 79 -12.14 -17.53 -6.35
N ASP A 80 -13.18 -17.18 -5.59
CA ASP A 80 -13.91 -15.93 -5.73
C ASP A 80 -13.10 -14.76 -5.13
N VAL A 81 -12.69 -13.80 -5.96
CA VAL A 81 -11.83 -12.68 -5.53
C VAL A 81 -12.66 -11.45 -5.15
N TYR A 82 -12.23 -10.79 -4.07
CA TYR A 82 -12.81 -9.54 -3.56
C TYR A 82 -11.69 -8.50 -3.38
N ILE A 83 -11.99 -7.23 -3.65
CA ILE A 83 -11.04 -6.12 -3.42
C ILE A 83 -11.61 -5.22 -2.33
N ALA A 84 -10.84 -5.01 -1.27
CA ALA A 84 -11.26 -4.20 -0.13
C ALA A 84 -10.16 -3.23 0.30
N GLY A 85 -10.57 -2.08 0.82
CA GLY A 85 -9.66 -1.03 1.29
C GLY A 85 -10.44 0.20 1.71
N GLU A 86 -9.73 1.18 2.26
CA GLU A 86 -10.34 2.36 2.87
C GLU A 86 -9.85 3.71 2.33
N SER A 87 -10.51 4.79 2.75
CA SER A 87 -10.04 6.16 2.52
C SER A 87 -9.92 6.48 1.02
N TYR A 88 -8.73 6.85 0.53
CA TYR A 88 -8.47 7.08 -0.89
C TYR A 88 -8.55 5.80 -1.76
N ALA A 89 -8.62 4.60 -1.18
CA ALA A 89 -9.00 3.40 -1.92
C ALA A 89 -10.44 3.45 -2.43
N GLY A 90 -11.29 4.33 -1.87
CA GLY A 90 -12.56 4.75 -2.48
C GLY A 90 -12.38 5.34 -3.89
N GLN A 91 -11.22 5.94 -4.20
CA GLN A 91 -10.83 6.29 -5.56
C GLN A 91 -10.21 5.10 -6.30
N TYR A 92 -9.20 4.43 -5.74
CA TYR A 92 -8.47 3.37 -6.46
C TYR A 92 -9.36 2.17 -6.87
N ILE A 93 -10.10 1.59 -5.93
CA ILE A 93 -10.72 0.27 -6.10
C ILE A 93 -11.76 0.22 -7.24
N PRO A 94 -12.63 1.23 -7.47
CA PRO A 94 -13.54 1.18 -8.62
C PRO A 94 -12.81 1.29 -9.97
N PHE A 95 -11.68 1.99 -10.06
CA PHE A 95 -10.83 1.98 -11.26
C PHE A 95 -10.13 0.62 -11.43
N GLU A 96 -9.56 0.05 -10.36
CA GLU A 96 -8.90 -1.27 -10.37
C GLU A 96 -9.87 -2.40 -10.75
N ALA A 97 -11.06 -2.42 -10.17
CA ALA A 97 -12.12 -3.37 -10.51
C ALA A 97 -12.62 -3.18 -11.95
N SER A 98 -12.72 -1.94 -12.43
CA SER A 98 -13.02 -1.68 -13.84
C SER A 98 -11.90 -2.20 -14.75
N ALA A 99 -10.63 -2.05 -14.35
CA ALA A 99 -9.47 -2.53 -15.08
C ALA A 99 -9.41 -4.07 -15.14
N LEU A 100 -9.66 -4.74 -14.02
CA LEU A 100 -9.65 -6.20 -13.87
C LEU A 100 -10.83 -6.87 -14.60
N THR A 101 -12.00 -6.24 -14.63
CA THR A 101 -13.18 -6.78 -15.35
C THR A 101 -13.16 -6.59 -16.87
N ARG A 102 -12.08 -6.03 -17.46
CA ARG A 102 -11.82 -6.07 -18.91
C ARG A 102 -11.34 -7.47 -19.32
N SER A 103 -11.81 -7.99 -20.45
CA SER A 103 -11.42 -9.31 -20.96
C SER A 103 -10.01 -9.30 -21.58
N PRO A 104 -9.20 -10.36 -21.41
CA PRO A 104 -9.42 -11.50 -20.51
C PRO A 104 -9.32 -11.06 -19.03
N GLN A 105 -10.17 -11.61 -18.16
CA GLN A 105 -10.12 -11.31 -16.73
C GLN A 105 -9.07 -12.24 -16.08
N PRO A 106 -8.12 -11.73 -15.28
CA PRO A 106 -7.11 -12.58 -14.65
C PRO A 106 -7.64 -13.34 -13.42
N VAL A 107 -8.71 -12.82 -12.78
CA VAL A 107 -9.32 -13.34 -11.55
C VAL A 107 -10.85 -13.28 -11.62
N ASP A 108 -11.53 -14.15 -10.87
CA ASP A 108 -12.99 -14.17 -10.71
C ASP A 108 -13.46 -13.08 -9.71
N LEU A 109 -13.44 -11.81 -10.13
CA LEU A 109 -13.86 -10.70 -9.26
C LEU A 109 -15.37 -10.76 -8.94
N ARG A 110 -15.73 -11.00 -7.68
CA ARG A 110 -17.11 -11.06 -7.18
C ARG A 110 -17.58 -9.81 -6.45
N GLY A 111 -16.69 -9.05 -5.85
CA GLY A 111 -17.11 -7.86 -5.10
C GLY A 111 -16.02 -6.85 -4.78
N ILE A 112 -16.44 -5.63 -4.49
CA ILE A 112 -15.60 -4.57 -3.92
C ILE A 112 -16.20 -4.04 -2.61
N ALA A 113 -15.34 -3.74 -1.63
CA ALA A 113 -15.73 -3.17 -0.35
C ALA A 113 -14.94 -1.90 -0.04
N LEU A 114 -15.64 -0.78 0.08
CA LEU A 114 -15.07 0.56 0.21
C LEU A 114 -15.35 1.10 1.62
N GLY A 115 -14.35 1.04 2.50
CA GLY A 115 -14.43 1.53 3.88
C GLY A 115 -14.13 3.02 3.96
N ASN A 116 -14.97 3.80 4.65
CA ASN A 116 -14.75 5.24 4.91
C ASN A 116 -14.19 5.97 3.67
N GLY A 117 -14.80 5.70 2.52
CA GLY A 117 -14.16 5.90 1.22
C GLY A 117 -14.42 7.28 0.63
N TYR A 118 -13.36 7.95 0.16
CA TYR A 118 -13.52 9.13 -0.68
C TYR A 118 -13.86 8.69 -2.11
N ILE A 119 -15.12 8.83 -2.52
CA ILE A 119 -15.67 8.24 -3.75
C ILE A 119 -16.31 9.33 -4.63
N ASP A 120 -17.34 10.03 -4.13
CA ASP A 120 -18.10 11.06 -4.85
C ASP A 120 -18.14 12.38 -4.07
N PRO A 121 -17.30 13.38 -4.42
CA PRO A 121 -17.30 14.69 -3.77
C PRO A 121 -18.66 15.42 -3.85
N ALA A 122 -19.45 15.15 -4.89
CA ALA A 122 -20.76 15.78 -5.06
C ALA A 122 -21.85 15.16 -4.17
N ALA A 123 -21.66 13.93 -3.68
CA ALA A 123 -22.53 13.29 -2.69
C ALA A 123 -22.02 13.51 -1.26
N GLN A 124 -20.70 13.48 -1.08
CA GLN A 124 -20.05 13.54 0.23
C GLN A 124 -19.82 14.97 0.73
N GLY A 125 -19.60 15.95 -0.17
CA GLY A 125 -19.30 17.32 0.24
C GLY A 125 -20.38 17.97 1.10
N GLY A 126 -19.95 18.68 2.14
CA GLY A 126 -20.81 19.33 3.13
C GLY A 126 -21.29 18.41 4.25
N SER A 127 -21.16 17.08 4.10
CA SER A 127 -21.50 16.12 5.16
C SER A 127 -20.61 16.27 6.39
N GLU A 128 -19.41 16.84 6.25
CA GLU A 128 -18.48 17.11 7.34
C GLU A 128 -19.08 18.13 8.33
N LEU A 129 -19.81 19.14 7.82
CA LEU A 129 -20.50 20.13 8.66
C LEU A 129 -21.67 19.50 9.42
N GLU A 130 -22.37 18.56 8.78
CA GLU A 130 -23.45 17.79 9.40
C GLU A 130 -22.92 16.82 10.45
N MET A 131 -21.76 16.20 10.20
CA MET A 131 -21.04 15.34 11.15
C MET A 131 -20.57 16.13 12.37
N MET A 132 -20.09 17.36 12.18
CA MET A 132 -19.74 18.28 13.28
C MET A 132 -20.95 18.75 14.10
N ILE A 133 -22.16 18.79 13.52
CA ILE A 133 -23.41 19.03 14.26
C ILE A 133 -23.88 17.76 14.98
N TRP A 134 -23.84 16.60 14.31
CA TRP A 134 -24.29 15.31 14.82
C TRP A 134 -23.49 14.84 16.03
N SER A 135 -22.17 15.01 15.99
CA SER A 135 -21.24 14.79 17.11
C SER A 135 -21.39 15.81 18.25
N GLY A 136 -22.18 16.88 18.06
CA GLY A 136 -22.41 17.93 19.05
C GLY A 136 -21.26 18.92 19.22
N VAL A 137 -20.21 18.85 18.40
CA VAL A 137 -19.05 19.76 18.44
C VAL A 137 -19.46 21.18 18.02
N TRP A 138 -20.31 21.29 17.00
CA TRP A 138 -20.86 22.54 16.48
C TRP A 138 -22.39 22.59 16.64
N LYS A 139 -22.95 23.78 16.40
CA LYS A 139 -24.40 24.01 16.28
C LYS A 139 -24.71 24.59 14.92
N GLU A 140 -25.81 24.14 14.31
CA GLU A 140 -26.33 24.72 13.07
C GLU A 140 -26.59 26.22 13.26
N GLY A 141 -26.23 27.05 12.27
CA GLY A 141 -26.28 28.51 12.38
C GLY A 141 -25.30 29.13 13.40
N GLY A 142 -24.48 28.32 14.09
CA GLY A 142 -23.38 28.80 14.94
C GLY A 142 -22.29 29.52 14.16
N LYS A 143 -21.40 30.24 14.84
CA LYS A 143 -20.31 31.01 14.20
C LYS A 143 -19.40 30.08 13.40
N GLU A 144 -19.04 28.96 14.00
CA GLU A 144 -18.13 27.93 13.51
C GLU A 144 -18.68 27.29 12.24
N TRP A 145 -19.92 26.78 12.31
CA TRP A 145 -20.66 26.26 11.17
C TRP A 145 -20.85 27.31 10.06
N THR A 146 -21.15 28.56 10.42
CA THR A 146 -21.37 29.65 9.45
C THR A 146 -20.11 29.98 8.66
N GLU A 147 -18.92 29.85 9.25
CA GLU A 147 -17.67 30.04 8.51
C GLU A 147 -17.37 28.85 7.60
N ALA A 148 -17.46 27.63 8.11
CA ALA A 148 -17.27 26.41 7.32
C ALA A 148 -18.26 26.33 6.14
N ASN A 149 -19.51 26.75 6.34
CA ASN A 149 -20.55 26.75 5.31
C ASN A 149 -20.26 27.76 4.18
N LYS A 150 -19.57 28.87 4.44
CA LYS A 150 -19.09 29.76 3.36
C LYS A 150 -18.08 29.04 2.46
N GLN A 151 -17.23 28.19 3.02
CA GLN A 151 -16.27 27.42 2.23
C GLN A 151 -16.98 26.31 1.44
N TRP A 152 -17.96 25.63 2.05
CA TRP A 152 -18.80 24.65 1.35
C TRP A 152 -19.54 25.26 0.16
N LEU A 153 -20.15 26.44 0.35
CA LEU A 153 -20.83 27.16 -0.74
C LEU A 153 -19.90 27.56 -1.89
N LYS A 154 -18.59 27.79 -1.64
CA LYS A 154 -17.59 27.97 -2.73
C LYS A 154 -17.30 26.64 -3.42
N CYS A 155 -16.97 25.59 -2.65
CA CYS A 155 -16.71 24.24 -3.16
C CYS A 155 -17.83 23.75 -4.06
N LYS A 156 -19.09 23.82 -3.59
CA LYS A 156 -20.26 23.49 -4.39
C LYS A 156 -20.37 24.35 -5.65
N ALA A 157 -20.23 25.67 -5.52
CA ALA A 157 -20.32 26.56 -6.68
C ALA A 157 -19.18 26.37 -7.70
N ASP A 158 -18.05 25.74 -7.34
CA ASP A 158 -16.99 25.35 -8.26
C ASP A 158 -17.25 23.95 -8.87
N LEU A 159 -17.76 22.99 -8.10
CA LEU A 159 -18.24 21.69 -8.62
C LEU A 159 -19.36 21.90 -9.67
N ASP A 160 -20.33 22.77 -9.38
CA ASP A 160 -21.47 23.10 -10.26
C ASP A 160 -21.04 23.73 -11.63
N LYS A 161 -19.76 24.12 -11.79
CA LYS A 161 -19.20 24.63 -13.06
C LYS A 161 -18.55 23.55 -13.93
N LEU A 162 -18.24 22.38 -13.36
CA LEU A 162 -17.46 21.35 -14.01
C LEU A 162 -18.35 20.32 -14.71
N VAL A 163 -17.84 19.73 -15.79
CA VAL A 163 -18.58 18.74 -16.60
C VAL A 163 -18.15 17.32 -16.20
N GLY A 164 -19.12 16.43 -16.05
CA GLY A 164 -18.90 15.02 -15.69
C GLY A 164 -19.06 14.79 -14.19
N SER A 165 -18.12 14.04 -13.61
CA SER A 165 -18.06 13.73 -12.18
C SER A 165 -16.70 14.18 -11.63
N PRO A 166 -16.49 15.48 -11.35
CA PRO A 166 -15.19 15.98 -10.87
C PRO A 166 -14.77 15.34 -9.54
N ARG A 167 -13.48 15.01 -9.40
CA ARG A 167 -12.89 14.37 -8.19
C ARG A 167 -12.51 15.37 -7.10
N ASP A 168 -12.19 16.62 -7.43
CA ASP A 168 -11.89 17.68 -6.46
C ASP A 168 -11.92 19.08 -7.12
N THR A 169 -11.98 20.14 -6.31
CA THR A 169 -11.68 21.52 -6.71
C THR A 169 -10.88 22.21 -5.59
N PRO A 170 -10.04 23.23 -5.86
CA PRO A 170 -9.28 23.91 -4.81
C PRO A 170 -10.14 24.49 -3.67
N ALA A 171 -11.41 24.84 -3.95
CA ALA A 171 -12.34 25.27 -2.91
C ALA A 171 -12.85 24.11 -2.03
N CYS A 172 -12.92 22.89 -2.58
CA CYS A 172 -13.26 21.67 -1.85
C CYS A 172 -12.07 21.13 -1.03
N SER A 173 -10.86 21.12 -1.58
CA SER A 173 -9.63 20.72 -0.86
C SER A 173 -9.43 21.53 0.44
N ARG A 174 -9.84 22.81 0.45
CA ARG A 174 -9.77 23.69 1.63
C ARG A 174 -10.89 23.46 2.67
N MET A 175 -11.83 22.54 2.47
CA MET A 175 -12.88 22.23 3.46
C MET A 175 -12.30 21.71 4.77
N LEU A 176 -11.51 20.64 4.71
CA LEU A 176 -10.95 20.02 5.92
C LEU A 176 -9.96 20.94 6.66
N PRO A 177 -9.02 21.65 5.98
CA PRO A 177 -8.23 22.72 6.61
C PRO A 177 -9.09 23.77 7.33
N THR A 178 -10.20 24.21 6.73
CA THR A 178 -11.12 25.18 7.38
C THR A 178 -11.73 24.62 8.67
N ILE A 179 -12.06 23.33 8.71
CA ILE A 179 -12.57 22.67 9.93
C ILE A 179 -11.46 22.55 10.99
N ILE A 180 -10.23 22.22 10.59
CA ILE A 180 -9.05 22.17 11.46
C ILE A 180 -8.76 23.55 12.07
N ASP A 181 -8.72 24.61 11.26
CA ASP A 181 -8.49 25.99 11.70
C ASP A 181 -9.53 26.45 12.72
N ILE A 182 -10.82 26.18 12.45
CA ILE A 182 -11.94 26.55 13.33
C ILE A 182 -11.92 25.75 14.65
N THR A 183 -11.46 24.49 14.63
CA THR A 183 -11.38 23.64 15.83
C THR A 183 -10.08 23.79 16.63
N THR A 184 -9.05 24.44 16.06
CA THR A 184 -7.73 24.58 16.68
C THR A 184 -7.74 25.52 17.89
N GLN A 185 -7.31 25.02 19.04
CA GLN A 185 -7.33 25.72 20.33
C GLN A 185 -5.99 25.65 21.07
N LYS A 186 -5.56 26.77 21.65
CA LYS A 186 -4.38 26.82 22.52
C LYS A 186 -4.73 26.35 23.92
N VAL A 187 -4.17 25.21 24.33
CA VAL A 187 -4.39 24.63 25.67
C VAL A 187 -3.39 25.22 26.66
N ALA A 188 -3.88 25.72 27.80
CA ALA A 188 -3.03 26.29 28.84
C ALA A 188 -2.01 25.25 29.36
N GLY A 189 -0.73 25.62 29.36
CA GLY A 189 0.37 24.74 29.78
C GLY A 189 0.91 23.77 28.72
N GLN A 190 0.34 23.74 27.50
CA GLN A 190 0.89 22.99 26.36
C GLN A 190 1.63 23.93 25.40
N SER A 191 2.68 23.42 24.74
CA SER A 191 3.52 24.17 23.80
C SER A 191 2.96 24.20 22.37
N LYS A 192 2.40 23.08 21.91
CA LYS A 192 1.57 23.00 20.69
C LYS A 192 0.11 23.35 21.02
N ALA A 193 -0.62 23.88 20.03
CA ALA A 193 -2.09 23.90 20.07
C ALA A 193 -2.64 22.48 19.85
N ARG A 194 -3.93 22.27 20.17
CA ARG A 194 -4.67 21.04 19.82
C ARG A 194 -5.73 21.33 18.76
N CYS A 195 -6.00 20.35 17.93
CA CYS A 195 -7.03 20.34 16.90
C CYS A 195 -7.87 19.06 17.02
N ILE A 196 -9.01 19.00 16.33
CA ILE A 196 -9.78 17.76 16.20
C ILE A 196 -8.95 16.70 15.46
N ASN A 197 -9.14 15.42 15.77
CA ASN A 197 -8.62 14.34 14.93
C ASN A 197 -9.54 14.15 13.72
N ILE A 198 -9.01 14.31 12.51
CA ILE A 198 -9.78 14.15 11.26
C ILE A 198 -10.32 12.74 11.02
N TYR A 199 -9.75 11.73 11.69
CA TYR A 199 -10.14 10.32 11.57
C TYR A 199 -11.13 9.86 12.64
N ASP A 200 -11.26 10.59 13.75
CA ASP A 200 -12.20 10.29 14.83
C ASP A 200 -12.62 11.58 15.54
N VAL A 201 -13.87 12.01 15.31
CA VAL A 201 -14.48 13.24 15.83
C VAL A 201 -14.47 13.32 17.38
N ARG A 202 -14.31 12.19 18.07
CA ARG A 202 -14.24 12.09 19.54
C ARG A 202 -12.87 12.47 20.09
N LEU A 203 -11.83 12.49 19.25
CA LEU A 203 -10.43 12.63 19.64
C LEU A 203 -9.86 14.00 19.28
N SER A 204 -8.74 14.36 19.92
CA SER A 204 -7.95 15.55 19.58
C SER A 204 -6.47 15.19 19.52
N ASP A 205 -5.77 15.78 18.57
CA ASP A 205 -4.32 15.62 18.38
C ASP A 205 -3.62 16.99 18.55
N THR A 206 -2.29 17.04 18.49
CA THR A 206 -1.57 18.30 18.41
C THR A 206 -1.62 18.89 16.99
N SER A 207 -1.54 20.22 16.88
CA SER A 207 -1.43 20.94 15.60
C SER A 207 0.04 21.06 15.19
N PRO A 208 0.39 20.90 13.89
CA PRO A 208 -0.49 20.74 12.73
C PRO A 208 -0.94 19.28 12.46
N ASP A 209 -0.53 18.33 13.31
CA ASP A 209 -0.64 16.89 13.03
C ASP A 209 -2.11 16.41 12.92
N CYS A 210 -3.00 16.91 13.78
CA CYS A 210 -4.47 16.86 13.66
C CYS A 210 -5.11 15.49 13.30
N GLY A 211 -4.47 14.40 13.69
CA GLY A 211 -4.86 13.03 13.36
C GLY A 211 -3.70 12.18 12.85
N MET A 212 -2.64 12.78 12.29
CA MET A 212 -1.48 12.05 11.75
C MET A 212 -0.62 11.36 12.83
N ASN A 213 -0.82 11.63 14.13
CA ASN A 213 -0.21 10.82 15.21
C ASN A 213 -1.07 9.61 15.62
N TRP A 214 -2.25 9.43 15.03
CA TRP A 214 -3.19 8.34 15.31
C TRP A 214 -3.20 7.35 14.13
N PRO A 215 -3.39 6.04 14.36
CA PRO A 215 -3.57 5.38 15.65
C PRO A 215 -2.22 5.22 16.40
N PRO A 216 -2.20 5.18 17.75
CA PRO A 216 -0.96 5.09 18.54
C PRO A 216 -0.04 3.89 18.22
N ILE A 217 -0.55 2.88 17.51
CA ILE A 217 0.19 1.70 17.05
C ILE A 217 1.06 1.96 15.80
N ILE A 218 0.94 3.12 15.16
CA ILE A 218 1.74 3.52 13.99
C ILE A 218 3.26 3.52 14.31
N LYS A 219 3.68 4.08 15.46
CA LYS A 219 5.09 4.11 15.84
C LYS A 219 5.66 2.69 16.12
N PRO A 220 5.01 1.82 16.91
CA PRO A 220 5.37 0.40 16.99
C PRO A 220 5.46 -0.31 15.63
N THR A 221 4.62 0.08 14.66
CA THR A 221 4.65 -0.47 13.30
C THR A 221 5.92 -0.05 12.54
N TYR A 222 6.31 1.23 12.63
CA TYR A 222 7.60 1.72 12.12
C TYR A 222 8.79 1.03 12.79
N ASP A 223 8.79 0.94 14.12
CA ASP A 223 9.87 0.32 14.89
C ASP A 223 10.06 -1.17 14.50
N TYR A 224 8.96 -1.88 14.21
CA TYR A 224 8.98 -3.28 13.78
C TYR A 224 9.47 -3.44 12.33
N LEU A 225 8.90 -2.72 11.37
CA LEU A 225 9.23 -2.85 9.94
C LEU A 225 10.60 -2.24 9.55
N ALA A 226 11.20 -1.44 10.44
CA ALA A 226 12.59 -0.99 10.32
C ALA A 226 13.62 -2.10 10.66
N ARG A 227 13.23 -3.17 11.36
CA ARG A 227 14.17 -4.24 11.77
C ARG A 227 14.69 -5.01 10.55
N SER A 228 16.01 -5.19 10.48
CA SER A 228 16.67 -5.87 9.35
C SER A 228 16.37 -7.38 9.28
N ASP A 229 16.04 -8.03 10.39
CA ASP A 229 15.60 -9.44 10.39
C ASP A 229 14.16 -9.58 9.89
N VAL A 230 13.26 -8.66 10.26
CA VAL A 230 11.90 -8.55 9.69
C VAL A 230 11.95 -8.27 8.20
N ARG A 231 12.77 -7.30 7.74
CA ARG A 231 12.94 -6.99 6.31
C ARG A 231 13.43 -8.19 5.51
N LYS A 232 14.35 -8.99 6.06
CA LYS A 232 14.84 -10.24 5.44
C LYS A 232 13.77 -11.34 5.40
N ALA A 233 12.97 -11.48 6.47
CA ALA A 233 11.84 -12.40 6.51
C ALA A 233 10.73 -12.03 5.50
N LEU A 234 10.50 -10.73 5.29
CA LEU A 234 9.61 -10.19 4.24
C LEU A 234 10.26 -10.13 2.84
N HIS A 235 11.46 -10.70 2.68
CA HIS A 235 12.23 -10.74 1.42
C HIS A 235 12.46 -9.37 0.75
N VAL A 236 12.51 -8.29 1.55
CA VAL A 236 12.82 -6.94 1.07
C VAL A 236 14.26 -6.88 0.60
N ASP A 237 14.45 -6.46 -0.65
CA ASP A 237 15.77 -6.21 -1.22
C ASP A 237 16.39 -4.95 -0.57
N GLU A 238 17.15 -5.14 0.51
CA GLU A 238 17.80 -4.04 1.26
C GLU A 238 18.79 -3.21 0.40
N VAL A 239 19.20 -3.69 -0.79
CA VAL A 239 20.10 -2.96 -1.70
C VAL A 239 19.31 -2.04 -2.64
N LYS A 240 18.18 -2.50 -3.18
CA LYS A 240 17.32 -1.69 -4.07
C LYS A 240 16.26 -0.87 -3.33
N LYS A 241 15.86 -1.31 -2.15
CA LYS A 241 14.96 -0.64 -1.20
C LYS A 241 15.69 -0.43 0.14
N PRO A 242 16.61 0.56 0.24
CA PRO A 242 17.35 0.83 1.47
C PRO A 242 16.55 1.66 2.48
N GLU A 243 15.49 2.36 2.07
CA GLU A 243 14.77 3.26 2.99
C GLU A 243 13.92 2.50 4.02
N ALA A 244 13.66 3.14 5.15
CA ALA A 244 12.64 2.69 6.10
C ALA A 244 11.26 2.55 5.40
N TRP A 245 10.44 1.61 5.87
CA TRP A 245 9.03 1.59 5.51
C TRP A 245 8.36 2.83 6.12
N ILE A 246 7.56 3.54 5.30
CA ILE A 246 6.72 4.66 5.72
C ILE A 246 5.29 4.35 5.28
N GLU A 247 4.30 4.72 6.09
CA GLU A 247 2.89 4.45 5.84
C GLU A 247 2.38 5.33 4.70
N CYS A 248 2.50 6.66 4.84
CA CYS A 248 2.09 7.63 3.84
C CYS A 248 3.29 8.20 3.07
N SER A 249 3.19 8.23 1.75
CA SER A 249 4.22 8.77 0.85
C SER A 249 3.70 10.00 0.10
N HIS A 250 3.93 11.20 0.65
CA HIS A 250 3.53 12.49 0.07
C HIS A 250 3.98 12.68 -1.38
N ARG A 251 5.12 12.05 -1.76
CA ARG A 251 5.65 12.07 -3.13
C ARG A 251 4.79 11.30 -4.13
N VAL A 252 4.09 10.25 -3.69
CA VAL A 252 3.15 9.48 -4.52
C VAL A 252 1.83 10.23 -4.65
N GLY A 253 1.25 10.70 -3.54
CA GLY A 253 0.04 11.54 -3.57
C GLY A 253 0.23 12.81 -4.41
N GLY A 254 1.36 13.50 -4.24
CA GLY A 254 1.74 14.68 -5.03
C GLY A 254 2.05 14.40 -6.52
N ALA A 255 2.16 13.14 -6.94
CA ALA A 255 2.34 12.74 -8.34
C ALA A 255 1.03 12.41 -9.07
N LEU A 256 -0.06 12.06 -8.37
CA LEU A 256 -1.38 11.70 -8.90
C LEU A 256 -2.21 12.90 -9.41
N LYS A 257 -1.55 13.75 -10.21
CA LYS A 257 -2.04 15.02 -10.74
C LYS A 257 -2.53 14.86 -12.18
N GLU A 258 -3.81 14.51 -12.29
CA GLU A 258 -4.58 14.56 -13.54
C GLU A 258 -5.15 15.95 -13.80
N ASN A 259 -5.38 16.28 -15.08
CA ASN A 259 -6.19 17.43 -15.46
C ASN A 259 -7.67 17.03 -15.49
N ASN A 260 -8.52 17.72 -14.71
CA ASN A 260 -9.95 17.39 -14.53
C ASN A 260 -10.21 15.93 -14.10
N PRO A 261 -9.58 15.44 -13.01
CA PRO A 261 -9.75 14.07 -12.54
C PRO A 261 -11.22 13.73 -12.34
N GLN A 262 -11.63 12.54 -12.78
CA GLN A 262 -12.98 12.04 -12.53
C GLN A 262 -13.04 11.24 -11.23
N SER A 263 -14.14 11.39 -10.51
CA SER A 263 -14.53 10.56 -9.37
C SER A 263 -14.71 9.11 -9.82
N SER A 264 -14.16 8.18 -9.03
CA SER A 264 -14.27 6.73 -9.20
C SER A 264 -15.70 6.19 -9.30
N LYS A 265 -16.71 6.96 -8.85
CA LYS A 265 -18.13 6.58 -8.87
C LYS A 265 -18.62 6.16 -10.26
N ILE A 266 -18.02 6.70 -11.33
CA ILE A 266 -18.39 6.40 -12.72
C ILE A 266 -18.28 4.92 -13.07
N HIS A 267 -17.41 4.16 -12.37
CA HIS A 267 -17.22 2.73 -12.59
C HIS A 267 -18.24 1.86 -11.84
N ILE A 268 -18.79 2.36 -10.72
CA ILE A 268 -19.66 1.58 -9.82
C ILE A 268 -20.92 1.04 -10.56
N PRO A 269 -21.63 1.83 -11.39
CA PRO A 269 -22.75 1.31 -12.20
C PRO A 269 -22.38 0.20 -13.18
N GLU A 270 -21.17 0.22 -13.75
CA GLU A 270 -20.73 -0.84 -14.67
C GLU A 270 -20.39 -2.12 -13.93
N LEU A 271 -19.71 -2.02 -12.78
CA LEU A 271 -19.40 -3.15 -11.91
C LEU A 271 -20.68 -3.85 -11.44
N LEU A 272 -21.69 -3.09 -10.98
CA LEU A 272 -23.00 -3.60 -10.62
C LEU A 272 -23.70 -4.30 -11.80
N ARG A 273 -23.65 -3.73 -13.00
CA ARG A 273 -24.18 -4.34 -14.24
C ARG A 273 -23.43 -5.61 -14.67
N LYS A 274 -22.15 -5.76 -14.31
CA LYS A 274 -21.36 -6.99 -14.49
C LYS A 274 -21.62 -8.05 -13.41
N GLY A 275 -22.47 -7.76 -12.42
CA GLY A 275 -22.78 -8.66 -11.31
C GLY A 275 -21.80 -8.57 -10.12
N VAL A 276 -20.82 -7.67 -10.16
CA VAL A 276 -19.90 -7.43 -9.04
C VAL A 276 -20.69 -6.79 -7.88
N LYS A 277 -20.62 -7.39 -6.69
CA LYS A 277 -21.20 -6.84 -5.46
C LYS A 277 -20.46 -5.56 -5.05
N VAL A 278 -21.14 -4.58 -4.49
CA VAL A 278 -20.53 -3.34 -3.99
C VAL A 278 -20.97 -3.11 -2.55
N MET A 279 -20.04 -3.19 -1.61
CA MET A 279 -20.24 -2.72 -0.24
C MET A 279 -19.62 -1.35 -0.07
N LEU A 280 -20.42 -0.40 0.41
CA LEU A 280 -19.94 0.84 1.02
C LEU A 280 -20.04 0.66 2.53
N PHE A 281 -18.98 0.91 3.29
CA PHE A 281 -19.06 0.84 4.74
C PHE A 281 -18.40 2.05 5.40
N ALA A 282 -18.91 2.47 6.56
CA ALA A 282 -18.38 3.64 7.26
C ALA A 282 -18.52 3.52 8.78
N GLY A 283 -17.41 3.74 9.51
CA GLY A 283 -17.43 4.03 10.93
C GLY A 283 -18.16 5.36 11.21
N ASP A 284 -19.08 5.35 12.17
CA ASP A 284 -19.95 6.51 12.41
C ASP A 284 -19.28 7.70 13.14
N GLN A 285 -18.02 7.57 13.55
CA GLN A 285 -17.23 8.62 14.24
C GLN A 285 -16.16 9.29 13.35
N ASP A 286 -15.94 8.80 12.13
CA ASP A 286 -15.05 9.44 11.15
C ASP A 286 -15.56 10.83 10.75
N LEU A 287 -14.64 11.76 10.50
CA LEU A 287 -14.95 13.11 10.01
C LEU A 287 -14.58 13.27 8.53
N ILE A 288 -13.35 12.89 8.13
CA ILE A 288 -12.83 13.13 6.76
C ILE A 288 -13.62 12.38 5.68
N CYS A 289 -14.08 11.16 5.94
CA CYS A 289 -14.90 10.37 5.02
C CYS A 289 -16.14 9.80 5.73
N ASN A 290 -16.76 10.67 6.55
CA ASN A 290 -17.86 10.36 7.45
C ASN A 290 -19.04 9.60 6.81
N HIS A 291 -19.73 8.84 7.68
CA HIS A 291 -20.85 7.97 7.32
C HIS A 291 -22.03 8.69 6.64
N ILE A 292 -22.28 9.97 6.94
CA ILE A 292 -23.38 10.76 6.36
C ILE A 292 -23.12 11.00 4.87
N GLY A 293 -21.86 11.29 4.50
CA GLY A 293 -21.44 11.38 3.11
C GLY A 293 -21.53 10.05 2.38
N VAL A 294 -21.06 8.96 3.00
CA VAL A 294 -21.02 7.63 2.35
C VAL A 294 -22.42 7.07 2.07
N GLU A 295 -23.42 7.27 2.96
CA GLU A 295 -24.81 6.82 2.71
C GLU A 295 -25.47 7.54 1.51
N ARG A 296 -24.98 8.72 1.11
CA ARG A 296 -25.55 9.49 -0.02
C ARG A 296 -25.20 8.90 -1.37
N ILE A 297 -24.04 8.25 -1.49
CA ILE A 297 -23.47 7.82 -2.77
C ILE A 297 -24.47 7.03 -3.63
N PRO A 298 -25.22 6.02 -3.12
CA PRO A 298 -26.13 5.23 -3.96
C PRO A 298 -27.34 6.00 -4.51
N ARG A 299 -27.61 7.21 -4.00
CA ARG A 299 -28.62 8.16 -4.54
C ARG A 299 -28.05 9.03 -5.67
N HIS A 300 -26.72 9.14 -5.75
CA HIS A 300 -25.97 9.92 -6.75
C HIS A 300 -25.38 9.05 -7.88
N LEU A 301 -25.62 7.73 -7.85
CA LEU A 301 -25.29 6.80 -8.93
C LEU A 301 -26.45 6.70 -9.94
N ASP A 302 -26.13 6.60 -11.22
CA ASP A 302 -27.07 6.13 -12.25
C ASP A 302 -26.98 4.60 -12.35
N TRP A 303 -27.87 3.89 -11.64
CA TRP A 303 -27.85 2.43 -11.55
C TRP A 303 -29.24 1.83 -11.37
N GLU A 304 -29.41 0.58 -11.82
CA GLU A 304 -30.72 -0.08 -11.88
C GLU A 304 -31.36 -0.36 -10.50
N GLY A 305 -30.65 -0.16 -9.39
CA GLY A 305 -31.17 -0.31 -8.04
C GLY A 305 -31.65 0.99 -7.40
N ALA A 306 -31.46 2.16 -8.03
CA ALA A 306 -31.79 3.46 -7.44
C ALA A 306 -33.25 3.58 -6.97
N ALA A 307 -34.21 3.04 -7.74
CA ALA A 307 -35.63 3.06 -7.37
C ALA A 307 -35.93 2.19 -6.12
N SER A 308 -35.37 0.97 -6.06
CA SER A 308 -35.47 0.12 -4.87
C SER A 308 -34.70 0.70 -3.67
N TRP A 309 -33.60 1.43 -3.90
CA TRP A 309 -32.88 2.14 -2.85
C TRP A 309 -33.77 3.20 -2.18
N GLU A 310 -34.46 4.00 -2.99
CA GLU A 310 -35.37 5.05 -2.49
C GLU A 310 -36.64 4.50 -1.84
N GLY A 311 -37.25 3.44 -2.39
CA GLY A 311 -38.55 2.94 -1.93
C GLY A 311 -38.51 1.74 -0.97
N GLU A 312 -37.73 0.71 -1.28
CA GLU A 312 -37.84 -0.64 -0.69
C GLU A 312 -36.72 -0.94 0.32
N ALA A 313 -35.54 -0.35 0.12
CA ALA A 313 -34.35 -0.58 0.93
C ALA A 313 -34.43 0.14 2.28
N THR A 314 -35.10 -0.48 3.24
CA THR A 314 -35.13 -0.04 4.64
C THR A 314 -33.75 -0.20 5.31
N LYS A 315 -33.53 0.56 6.38
CA LYS A 315 -32.44 0.29 7.32
C LYS A 315 -32.84 -0.92 8.18
N LYS A 316 -31.95 -1.90 8.29
CA LYS A 316 -32.05 -3.08 9.15
C LYS A 316 -31.03 -2.92 10.28
N ASP A 317 -31.45 -2.94 11.55
CA ASP A 317 -30.47 -2.92 12.64
C ASP A 317 -29.60 -4.19 12.64
N TRP A 318 -28.35 -4.03 13.05
CA TRP A 318 -27.37 -5.12 13.12
C TRP A 318 -26.74 -5.20 14.50
N PHE A 319 -26.64 -6.43 14.99
CA PHE A 319 -26.19 -6.74 16.35
C PHE A 319 -25.08 -7.78 16.30
N VAL A 320 -24.01 -7.54 17.06
CA VAL A 320 -22.90 -8.47 17.29
C VAL A 320 -22.70 -8.62 18.79
N ASN A 321 -22.61 -9.86 19.27
CA ASN A 321 -22.64 -10.21 20.69
C ASN A 321 -23.86 -9.60 21.45
N ASN A 322 -25.02 -9.54 20.79
CA ASN A 322 -26.25 -8.86 21.23
C ASN A 322 -26.17 -7.33 21.42
N ASN A 323 -25.00 -6.71 21.23
CA ASN A 323 -24.87 -5.25 21.22
C ASN A 323 -25.20 -4.71 19.83
N LYS A 324 -25.79 -3.52 19.72
CA LYS A 324 -26.02 -2.89 18.41
C LYS A 324 -24.68 -2.50 17.79
N ALA A 325 -24.29 -3.21 16.73
CA ALA A 325 -23.07 -3.01 15.97
C ALA A 325 -23.23 -1.92 14.90
N GLY A 326 -24.47 -1.66 14.46
CA GLY A 326 -24.75 -0.67 13.43
C GLY A 326 -26.10 -0.89 12.73
N TYR A 327 -26.15 -0.61 11.44
CA TYR A 327 -27.26 -0.96 10.57
C TYR A 327 -26.80 -1.20 9.12
N TRP A 328 -27.59 -1.98 8.39
CA TRP A 328 -27.41 -2.32 6.98
C TRP A 328 -28.53 -1.70 6.14
N ARG A 329 -28.24 -1.38 4.88
CA ARG A 329 -29.23 -0.98 3.87
C ARG A 329 -28.81 -1.51 2.51
N GLU A 330 -29.72 -2.17 1.80
CA GLU A 330 -29.37 -3.02 0.65
C GLU A 330 -30.39 -2.86 -0.47
N ALA A 331 -29.92 -2.74 -1.72
CA ALA A 331 -30.74 -2.97 -2.90
C ALA A 331 -29.93 -3.67 -3.99
N ARG A 332 -30.46 -4.80 -4.49
CA ARG A 332 -29.84 -5.62 -5.54
C ARG A 332 -28.41 -6.01 -5.14
N ASN A 333 -27.39 -5.53 -5.86
CA ASN A 333 -25.98 -5.87 -5.59
C ASN A 333 -25.21 -4.79 -4.81
N LEU A 334 -25.88 -3.73 -4.32
CA LEU A 334 -25.25 -2.69 -3.50
C LEU A 334 -25.73 -2.76 -2.05
N THR A 335 -24.76 -2.76 -1.13
CA THR A 335 -24.94 -2.73 0.32
C THR A 335 -24.28 -1.48 0.90
N TYR A 336 -24.94 -0.82 1.85
CA TYR A 336 -24.35 0.15 2.77
C TYR A 336 -24.37 -0.39 4.20
N VAL A 337 -23.26 -0.25 4.93
CA VAL A 337 -23.13 -0.59 6.35
C VAL A 337 -22.58 0.60 7.13
N SER A 338 -23.27 1.00 8.19
CA SER A 338 -22.77 1.96 9.17
C SER A 338 -22.33 1.22 10.43
N ILE A 339 -21.11 1.45 10.92
CA ILE A 339 -20.54 0.75 12.08
C ILE A 339 -20.50 1.69 13.29
N ALA A 340 -21.23 1.31 14.35
CA ALA A 340 -21.43 2.14 15.54
C ALA A 340 -20.18 2.19 16.43
N GLY A 341 -19.64 3.39 16.61
CA GLY A 341 -18.45 3.70 17.42
C GLY A 341 -17.11 3.48 16.72
N GLY A 342 -17.08 3.23 15.40
CA GLY A 342 -15.86 3.11 14.60
C GLY A 342 -15.38 4.46 14.04
N SER A 343 -14.06 4.65 14.00
CA SER A 343 -13.37 5.76 13.33
C SER A 343 -13.27 5.56 11.80
N HIS A 344 -12.35 6.27 11.15
CA HIS A 344 -11.91 6.01 9.78
C HIS A 344 -11.43 4.56 9.59
N MET A 345 -10.55 4.08 10.48
CA MET A 345 -10.01 2.71 10.46
C MET A 345 -10.94 1.76 11.22
N VAL A 346 -12.03 1.35 10.58
CA VAL A 346 -13.04 0.47 11.21
C VAL A 346 -12.42 -0.84 11.73
N GLY A 347 -11.41 -1.38 11.05
CA GLY A 347 -10.71 -2.58 11.51
C GLY A 347 -9.85 -2.37 12.76
N PHE A 348 -9.47 -1.13 13.10
CA PHE A 348 -8.73 -0.81 14.32
C PHE A 348 -9.62 -0.89 15.56
N ASP A 349 -10.71 -0.13 15.58
CA ASP A 349 -11.64 -0.01 16.73
C ASP A 349 -12.62 -1.17 16.85
N LYS A 350 -13.03 -1.72 15.70
CA LYS A 350 -14.20 -2.59 15.56
C LYS A 350 -13.86 -3.90 14.83
N PRO A 351 -12.81 -4.64 15.24
CA PRO A 351 -12.29 -5.77 14.48
C PRO A 351 -13.30 -6.92 14.34
N VAL A 352 -14.09 -7.23 15.38
CA VAL A 352 -15.07 -8.33 15.33
C VAL A 352 -16.27 -7.96 14.46
N GLU A 353 -16.79 -6.73 14.60
CA GLU A 353 -17.87 -6.22 13.74
C GLU A 353 -17.41 -6.10 12.27
N SER A 354 -16.19 -5.60 12.03
CA SER A 354 -15.55 -5.52 10.71
C SER A 354 -15.41 -6.89 10.05
N HIS A 355 -14.99 -7.91 10.81
CA HIS A 355 -14.85 -9.28 10.32
C HIS A 355 -16.22 -9.90 9.98
N ASP A 356 -17.22 -9.79 10.87
CA ASP A 356 -18.60 -10.25 10.60
C ASP A 356 -19.19 -9.64 9.32
N MET A 357 -18.99 -8.33 9.15
CA MET A 357 -19.40 -7.60 7.96
C MET A 357 -18.77 -8.16 6.67
N MET A 358 -17.46 -8.45 6.70
CA MET A 358 -16.76 -9.00 5.53
C MET A 358 -17.19 -10.44 5.22
N LEU A 359 -17.33 -11.29 6.25
CA LEU A 359 -17.85 -12.66 6.10
C LEU A 359 -19.26 -12.68 5.48
N ARG A 360 -20.13 -11.77 5.92
CA ARG A 360 -21.47 -11.56 5.36
C ARG A 360 -21.43 -11.11 3.90
N PHE A 361 -20.54 -10.18 3.55
CA PHE A 361 -20.40 -9.66 2.19
C PHE A 361 -19.94 -10.72 1.19
N MET A 362 -18.89 -11.47 1.56
CA MET A 362 -18.39 -12.59 0.77
C MET A 362 -19.45 -13.70 0.66
N GLY A 363 -20.21 -13.93 1.74
CA GLY A 363 -21.27 -14.94 1.81
C GLY A 363 -20.81 -16.26 2.42
N VAL A 364 -19.83 -16.21 3.33
CA VAL A 364 -19.24 -17.40 3.97
C VAL A 364 -20.29 -18.16 4.79
N ASP A 365 -20.44 -19.46 4.53
CA ASP A 365 -21.28 -20.34 5.36
C ASP A 365 -20.55 -20.73 6.65
N LEU A 366 -20.77 -19.90 7.67
CA LEU A 366 -20.25 -20.13 9.01
C LEU A 366 -20.86 -21.37 9.69
N MET A 367 -22.04 -21.86 9.28
CA MET A 367 -22.61 -23.09 9.86
C MET A 367 -21.87 -24.33 9.37
N GLY A 368 -21.40 -24.33 8.12
CA GLY A 368 -20.47 -25.34 7.60
C GLY A 368 -19.08 -25.28 8.25
N ALA A 369 -18.56 -24.08 8.49
CA ALA A 369 -17.20 -23.87 9.01
C ALA A 369 -17.05 -23.97 10.55
N ALA A 370 -18.15 -23.86 11.32
CA ALA A 370 -18.10 -23.68 12.78
C ALA A 370 -17.64 -24.88 13.61
N GLY A 371 -18.18 -26.06 13.31
CA GLY A 371 -18.29 -27.13 14.30
C GLY A 371 -18.90 -26.65 15.63
N PRO A 372 -18.54 -27.24 16.78
CA PRO A 372 -18.99 -26.81 18.11
C PRO A 372 -18.37 -25.49 18.63
N SER A 373 -17.54 -24.79 17.84
CA SER A 373 -16.65 -23.73 18.33
C SER A 373 -17.22 -22.31 18.22
N ALA A 374 -18.36 -22.11 17.57
CA ALA A 374 -18.93 -20.78 17.37
C ALA A 374 -19.52 -20.19 18.67
N ARG A 375 -19.24 -18.92 18.96
CA ARG A 375 -19.45 -18.33 20.29
C ARG A 375 -20.07 -16.92 20.31
N ILE A 376 -19.93 -16.13 19.25
CA ILE A 376 -20.44 -14.76 19.23
C ILE A 376 -21.69 -14.71 18.33
N PRO A 377 -22.89 -14.46 18.88
CA PRO A 377 -24.10 -14.34 18.05
C PRO A 377 -24.07 -13.02 17.26
N SER A 378 -24.47 -13.11 15.99
CA SER A 378 -24.53 -11.99 15.05
C SER A 378 -25.80 -12.05 14.21
N ARG A 379 -26.54 -10.95 14.11
CA ARG A 379 -27.81 -10.89 13.37
C ARG A 379 -28.06 -9.52 12.75
N VAL A 380 -28.61 -9.53 11.54
CA VAL A 380 -29.21 -8.36 10.87
C VAL A 380 -30.71 -8.55 10.90
N GLU A 381 -31.50 -7.50 11.10
CA GLU A 381 -32.96 -7.62 11.15
C GLU A 381 -33.55 -8.26 9.88
N GLY A 382 -34.37 -9.30 10.08
CA GLY A 382 -34.95 -10.11 9.00
C GLY A 382 -34.13 -11.34 8.60
N GLU A 383 -32.89 -11.49 9.08
CA GLU A 383 -32.10 -12.72 8.92
C GLU A 383 -32.24 -13.68 10.12
N PRO A 384 -31.95 -14.98 9.94
CA PRO A 384 -31.64 -15.87 11.05
C PRO A 384 -30.34 -15.46 11.76
N ASP A 385 -30.23 -15.78 13.04
CA ASP A 385 -29.00 -15.59 13.81
C ASP A 385 -27.85 -16.41 13.22
N ARG A 386 -26.73 -15.75 12.92
CA ARG A 386 -25.47 -16.38 12.55
C ARG A 386 -24.58 -16.47 13.79
N MET A 387 -23.85 -17.55 13.95
CA MET A 387 -22.85 -17.67 15.01
C MET A 387 -21.47 -17.46 14.41
N LEU A 388 -20.78 -16.40 14.83
CA LEU A 388 -19.39 -16.17 14.46
C LEU A 388 -18.52 -17.26 15.09
N VAL A 389 -17.75 -17.89 14.21
CA VAL A 389 -16.71 -18.83 14.55
C VAL A 389 -15.50 -18.03 14.98
N VAL A 390 -14.91 -18.43 16.10
CA VAL A 390 -13.73 -17.78 16.67
C VAL A 390 -12.66 -18.85 16.78
N ALA A 391 -11.57 -18.69 16.04
CA ALA A 391 -10.47 -19.66 16.07
C ALA A 391 -9.97 -19.86 17.52
N PRO A 392 -9.72 -21.11 17.98
CA PRO A 392 -9.15 -21.36 19.31
C PRO A 392 -7.83 -20.60 19.49
N ASN A 393 -7.64 -20.00 20.66
CA ASN A 393 -6.49 -19.13 20.92
C ASN A 393 -5.17 -19.92 20.86
N PRO A 394 -4.26 -19.63 19.91
CA PRO A 394 -2.99 -20.34 19.76
C PRO A 394 -1.99 -19.91 20.85
N GLY A 395 -2.29 -20.30 22.10
CA GLY A 395 -1.54 -19.88 23.30
C GLY A 395 -2.31 -19.93 24.62
N LYS A 396 -3.58 -20.37 24.64
CA LYS A 396 -4.30 -20.70 25.89
C LYS A 396 -5.05 -22.02 25.74
N GLY A 397 -4.45 -23.09 26.25
CA GLY A 397 -4.97 -24.45 26.17
C GLY A 397 -6.33 -24.64 26.86
N ASP A 398 -7.06 -25.63 26.38
CA ASP A 398 -8.35 -26.14 26.86
C ASP A 398 -8.24 -26.97 28.15
N GLY A 399 -7.29 -26.63 29.02
CA GLY A 399 -6.88 -27.46 30.15
C GLY A 399 -5.83 -28.53 29.80
N SER A 400 -5.47 -28.69 28.53
CA SER A 400 -4.26 -29.40 28.12
C SER A 400 -3.00 -28.78 28.74
N THR A 401 -2.06 -29.63 29.14
CA THR A 401 -0.89 -29.24 29.96
C THR A 401 0.33 -28.75 29.18
N ASP A 402 0.29 -28.68 27.84
CA ASP A 402 1.38 -28.15 27.02
C ASP A 402 1.01 -26.73 26.53
N ASN A 403 1.71 -25.73 27.07
CA ASN A 403 1.24 -24.33 27.08
C ASN A 403 1.93 -23.49 25.99
N ARG A 404 1.96 -24.00 24.74
CA ARG A 404 2.70 -23.42 23.61
C ARG A 404 1.78 -22.85 22.52
N PRO A 405 2.22 -21.81 21.78
CA PRO A 405 1.49 -21.32 20.61
C PRO A 405 1.56 -22.32 19.44
N MET A 406 0.48 -22.35 18.66
CA MET A 406 0.18 -23.38 17.66
C MET A 406 -0.42 -22.71 16.42
N ILE A 407 0.33 -22.65 15.32
CA ILE A 407 -0.03 -21.81 14.17
C ILE A 407 -1.16 -22.49 13.36
N PRO A 408 -2.32 -21.82 13.13
CA PRO A 408 -3.37 -22.35 12.26
C PRO A 408 -2.83 -22.63 10.84
N GLY A 409 -3.22 -23.77 10.27
CA GLY A 409 -2.76 -24.19 8.94
C GLY A 409 -1.49 -25.05 8.93
N VAL A 410 -0.89 -25.38 10.09
CA VAL A 410 0.25 -26.33 10.16
C VAL A 410 -0.07 -27.50 11.09
N ASP A 411 -0.03 -28.73 10.54
CA ASP A 411 -0.49 -29.97 11.19
C ASP A 411 0.09 -30.24 12.59
N GLY A 412 -0.57 -29.71 13.62
CA GLY A 412 -0.20 -29.93 15.02
C GLY A 412 1.11 -29.26 15.49
N LYS A 413 1.77 -28.46 14.65
CA LYS A 413 3.16 -28.03 14.89
C LYS A 413 3.27 -26.78 15.76
N THR A 414 4.21 -26.80 16.70
CA THR A 414 4.58 -25.65 17.53
C THR A 414 5.46 -24.67 16.77
N GLU A 415 5.53 -23.42 17.23
CA GLU A 415 6.38 -22.37 16.64
C GLU A 415 7.85 -22.81 16.49
N GLU A 416 8.41 -23.51 17.48
CA GLU A 416 9.76 -24.09 17.43
C GLU A 416 9.92 -25.10 16.28
N GLN A 417 8.93 -25.97 16.07
CA GLN A 417 8.96 -27.00 15.02
C GLN A 417 8.79 -26.37 13.62
N VAL A 418 7.92 -25.37 13.47
CA VAL A 418 7.75 -24.64 12.20
C VAL A 418 9.03 -23.88 11.85
N ALA A 419 9.65 -23.22 12.84
CA ALA A 419 10.94 -22.54 12.65
C ALA A 419 12.08 -23.51 12.33
N GLU A 420 12.14 -24.69 12.96
CA GLU A 420 13.15 -25.70 12.65
C GLU A 420 12.93 -26.31 11.26
N GLU A 421 11.70 -26.65 10.89
CA GLU A 421 11.35 -27.23 9.60
C GLU A 421 11.59 -26.24 8.45
N ALA A 422 11.23 -24.97 8.62
CA ALA A 422 11.56 -23.90 7.65
C ALA A 422 13.08 -23.70 7.52
N LYS A 423 13.82 -23.75 8.63
CA LYS A 423 15.30 -23.68 8.64
C LYS A 423 15.93 -24.88 7.92
N TRP A 424 15.42 -26.09 8.14
CA TRP A 424 15.88 -27.29 7.42
C TRP A 424 15.51 -27.25 5.94
N ALA A 425 14.31 -26.79 5.57
CA ALA A 425 13.90 -26.62 4.17
C ALA A 425 14.81 -25.61 3.44
N ALA A 426 15.11 -24.47 4.07
CA ALA A 426 16.08 -23.50 3.55
C ALA A 426 17.49 -24.11 3.41
N TYR A 427 17.93 -24.91 4.39
CA TYR A 427 19.23 -25.60 4.36
C TYR A 427 19.30 -26.66 3.24
N TYR A 428 18.24 -27.44 3.03
CA TYR A 428 18.15 -28.41 1.94
C TYR A 428 18.10 -27.75 0.56
N ASN A 429 17.40 -26.63 0.40
CA ASN A 429 17.38 -25.87 -0.86
C ASN A 429 18.77 -25.26 -1.16
N ALA A 430 19.43 -24.67 -0.16
CA ALA A 430 20.78 -24.14 -0.31
C ALA A 430 21.81 -25.25 -0.61
N GLY A 431 21.73 -26.39 0.09
CA GLY A 431 22.59 -27.56 -0.15
C GLY A 431 22.38 -28.18 -1.53
N SER A 432 21.13 -28.22 -2.01
CA SER A 432 20.79 -28.70 -3.35
C SER A 432 21.35 -27.78 -4.44
N ALA A 433 21.22 -26.45 -4.26
CA ALA A 433 21.82 -25.47 -5.18
C ALA A 433 23.35 -25.57 -5.21
N ALA A 434 24.00 -25.72 -4.04
CA ALA A 434 25.44 -25.92 -3.95
C ALA A 434 25.91 -27.21 -4.63
N LEU A 435 25.15 -28.31 -4.50
CA LEU A 435 25.41 -29.57 -5.18
C LEU A 435 25.29 -29.44 -6.71
N VAL A 436 24.28 -28.72 -7.21
CA VAL A 436 24.11 -28.45 -8.65
C VAL A 436 25.29 -27.62 -9.19
N VAL A 437 25.72 -26.57 -8.47
CA VAL A 437 26.89 -25.77 -8.85
C VAL A 437 28.17 -26.63 -8.85
N LEU A 438 28.36 -27.50 -7.85
CA LEU A 438 29.49 -28.43 -7.81
C LEU A 438 29.49 -29.40 -9.00
N LEU A 439 28.33 -29.97 -9.35
CA LEU A 439 28.19 -30.87 -10.50
C LEU A 439 28.46 -30.16 -11.84
N ILE A 440 28.04 -28.90 -11.99
CA ILE A 440 28.37 -28.06 -13.15
C ILE A 440 29.89 -27.83 -13.23
N LEU A 441 30.54 -27.47 -12.12
CA LEU A 441 31.99 -27.25 -12.08
C LEU A 441 32.78 -28.54 -12.40
N VAL A 442 32.35 -29.69 -11.87
CA VAL A 442 32.93 -31.01 -12.19
C VAL A 442 32.72 -31.36 -13.67
N GLY A 443 31.54 -31.09 -14.24
CA GLY A 443 31.25 -31.28 -15.66
C GLY A 443 32.13 -30.42 -16.57
N VAL A 444 32.32 -29.14 -16.23
CA VAL A 444 33.22 -28.22 -16.94
C VAL A 444 34.69 -28.67 -16.82
N GLY A 445 35.13 -29.06 -15.62
CA GLY A 445 36.48 -29.60 -15.40
C GLY A 445 36.74 -30.89 -16.20
N ALA A 446 35.77 -31.80 -16.25
CA ALA A 446 35.84 -33.02 -17.06
C ALA A 446 35.90 -32.69 -18.57
N LEU A 447 35.11 -31.73 -19.05
CA LEU A 447 35.17 -31.26 -20.45
C LEU A 447 36.52 -30.65 -20.81
N ILE A 448 37.12 -29.86 -19.91
CA ILE A 448 38.46 -29.29 -20.09
C ILE A 448 39.51 -30.41 -20.14
N LEU A 449 39.51 -31.34 -19.18
CA LEU A 449 40.43 -32.49 -19.16
C LEU A 449 40.27 -33.40 -20.39
N LEU A 450 39.05 -33.59 -20.90
CA LEU A 450 38.80 -34.33 -22.13
C LEU A 450 39.30 -33.58 -23.38
N ARG A 451 39.16 -32.25 -23.44
CA ARG A 451 39.75 -31.43 -24.52
C ARG A 451 41.27 -31.51 -24.50
N LEU A 452 41.91 -31.34 -23.35
CA LEU A 452 43.36 -31.44 -23.18
C LEU A 452 43.89 -32.84 -23.55
N ARG A 453 43.21 -33.91 -23.11
CA ARG A 453 43.54 -35.30 -23.52
C ARG A 453 43.34 -35.55 -25.02
N LYS A 454 42.36 -34.91 -25.66
CA LYS A 454 42.12 -35.00 -27.11
C LYS A 454 43.17 -34.22 -27.92
N GLN A 455 43.71 -33.14 -27.36
CA GLN A 455 44.87 -32.41 -27.91
C GLN A 455 46.14 -33.26 -27.78
N SER A 456 46.43 -33.81 -26.59
CA SER A 456 47.55 -34.72 -26.35
C SER A 456 47.55 -35.93 -27.30
N ARG A 457 46.41 -36.60 -27.48
CA ARG A 457 46.26 -37.73 -28.42
C ARG A 457 46.42 -37.35 -29.91
N ARG A 458 46.40 -36.07 -30.27
CA ARG A 458 46.69 -35.61 -31.64
C ARG A 458 48.20 -35.42 -31.91
N SER A 459 49.04 -35.44 -30.87
CA SER A 459 50.49 -35.25 -30.99
C SER A 459 51.26 -36.55 -31.28
N THR A 460 50.65 -37.72 -31.05
CA THR A 460 51.31 -39.04 -31.08
C THR A 460 51.00 -39.90 -32.32
N SER A 461 50.60 -39.31 -33.44
CA SER A 461 50.24 -40.08 -34.65
C SER A 461 50.76 -39.54 -36.00
N MET A 462 51.93 -38.89 -36.05
CA MET A 462 52.60 -38.54 -37.32
C MET A 462 54.13 -38.77 -37.30
N LEU A 463 54.51 -40.05 -37.40
CA LEU A 463 55.85 -40.55 -37.76
C LEU A 463 55.65 -42.00 -38.27
N GLY A 464 55.90 -42.38 -39.52
CA GLY A 464 56.19 -41.60 -40.73
C GLY A 464 56.69 -42.52 -41.85
N ARG A 465 56.07 -42.52 -43.04
CA ARG A 465 56.59 -43.20 -44.25
C ARG A 465 56.05 -42.53 -45.51
N GLY A 466 56.92 -42.12 -46.42
CA GLY A 466 56.60 -41.15 -47.48
C GLY A 466 56.21 -41.74 -48.85
N GLY A 467 55.66 -40.88 -49.70
CA GLY A 467 55.36 -41.10 -51.12
C GLY A 467 54.84 -39.81 -51.76
N ARG A 468 55.36 -39.45 -52.94
CA ARG A 468 54.93 -38.29 -53.77
C ARG A 468 54.07 -38.81 -54.96
N PRO A 469 53.52 -37.95 -55.86
CA PRO A 469 52.50 -36.93 -55.60
C PRO A 469 51.37 -36.92 -56.68
N VAL A 470 50.20 -36.35 -56.39
CA VAL A 470 49.26 -35.82 -57.41
C VAL A 470 48.61 -34.55 -56.85
N ALA A 471 48.32 -33.57 -57.70
CA ALA A 471 47.73 -32.26 -57.34
C ALA A 471 46.34 -32.09 -57.97
N ARG A 472 45.55 -31.12 -57.46
CA ARG A 472 44.65 -30.21 -58.22
C ARG A 472 43.84 -29.30 -57.26
N GLU A 473 43.97 -27.98 -57.47
CA GLU A 473 43.00 -26.85 -57.29
C GLU A 473 41.87 -26.97 -56.23
N ASP A 474 41.57 -25.97 -55.38
CA ASP A 474 42.19 -24.66 -55.04
C ASP A 474 41.57 -24.19 -53.67
N THR A 475 41.56 -22.97 -53.12
CA THR A 475 41.86 -21.57 -53.58
C THR A 475 42.29 -20.69 -52.37
N HIS A 476 42.93 -19.54 -52.64
CA HIS A 476 43.07 -18.34 -51.77
C HIS A 476 43.77 -18.45 -50.39
N GLU A 477 44.96 -17.83 -50.29
CA GLU A 477 45.54 -17.32 -49.04
C GLU A 477 45.87 -15.81 -49.15
N LEU A 478 46.12 -15.17 -48.00
CA LEU A 478 46.55 -13.77 -47.89
C LEU A 478 47.76 -13.65 -46.94
N GLU A 479 48.95 -13.87 -47.49
CA GLU A 479 50.26 -13.60 -46.88
C GLU A 479 50.53 -12.08 -46.73
N HIS A 480 51.41 -11.56 -45.85
CA HIS A 480 51.99 -12.08 -44.58
C HIS A 480 52.49 -10.85 -43.75
N LEU A 481 53.74 -10.44 -43.42
CA LEU A 481 55.13 -10.89 -43.13
C LEU A 481 55.79 -9.58 -42.56
N VAL A 482 56.69 -9.43 -41.56
CA VAL A 482 57.11 -10.13 -40.33
C VAL A 482 58.12 -9.21 -39.59
N ARG A 483 58.28 -9.26 -38.24
CA ARG A 483 59.64 -9.31 -37.62
C ARG A 483 59.72 -9.70 -36.13
N ASP A 484 60.69 -10.56 -35.88
CA ASP A 484 61.27 -11.05 -34.60
C ASP A 484 62.66 -10.33 -34.41
N PRO A 485 63.57 -10.59 -33.42
CA PRO A 485 63.59 -11.71 -32.44
C PRO A 485 64.17 -11.48 -31.01
N ALA A 486 64.02 -12.53 -30.16
CA ALA A 486 64.92 -12.97 -29.06
C ALA A 486 65.08 -12.07 -27.80
N SER A 487 65.47 -12.55 -26.60
CA SER A 487 65.87 -13.90 -26.07
C SER A 487 65.42 -14.09 -24.59
N GLY A 488 65.82 -15.20 -23.91
CA GLY A 488 65.60 -15.46 -22.47
C GLY A 488 66.52 -14.64 -21.52
N GLU A 489 66.69 -14.96 -20.23
CA GLU A 489 66.34 -16.20 -19.48
C GLU A 489 66.48 -16.00 -17.93
N TYR A 490 65.91 -16.91 -17.11
CA TYR A 490 66.17 -17.22 -15.66
C TYR A 490 65.94 -16.22 -14.47
N ALA A 491 65.17 -16.73 -13.48
CA ALA A 491 65.37 -16.76 -12.01
C ALA A 491 65.36 -15.51 -11.08
N ASP A 492 64.32 -15.46 -10.23
CA ASP A 492 64.29 -15.45 -8.74
C ASP A 492 65.00 -14.42 -7.81
N ASP A 493 64.29 -14.15 -6.70
CA ASP A 493 64.64 -13.68 -5.33
C ASP A 493 64.90 -12.20 -4.92
N GLU A 494 64.07 -11.81 -3.93
CA GLU A 494 64.19 -10.92 -2.74
C GLU A 494 64.73 -9.46 -2.74
N ASP A 495 63.79 -8.56 -2.40
CA ASP A 495 63.79 -7.54 -1.32
C ASP A 495 64.87 -6.40 -1.20
N LYS A 496 64.37 -5.16 -1.29
CA LYS A 496 64.79 -3.86 -0.67
C LYS A 496 66.27 -3.43 -0.61
N LEU A 497 66.51 -2.18 -1.05
CA LEU A 497 66.99 -1.07 -0.20
C LEU A 497 66.76 0.30 -0.88
N ASP A 498 67.01 1.40 -0.16
CA ASP A 498 66.43 2.75 -0.40
C ASP A 498 67.40 3.78 -1.09
N ASP A 499 67.11 5.08 -0.87
CA ASP A 499 67.83 6.32 -1.25
C ASP A 499 67.66 6.80 -2.73
N GLU A 500 66.92 7.88 -3.01
CA GLU A 500 67.25 9.34 -2.89
C GLU A 500 68.21 9.84 -4.03
N GLU A 501 68.14 11.07 -4.57
CA GLU A 501 67.42 12.32 -4.24
C GLU A 501 67.13 13.12 -5.56
N ALA A 502 66.18 14.06 -5.68
CA ALA A 502 66.35 15.54 -5.55
C ALA A 502 65.72 16.29 -6.77
N GLN A 503 65.30 17.58 -6.74
CA GLN A 503 64.65 18.40 -5.70
C GLN A 503 64.11 19.74 -6.30
N SER A 504 63.34 20.51 -5.51
CA SER A 504 62.86 21.92 -5.74
C SER A 504 61.83 22.16 -6.88
N GLY A 505 60.95 23.18 -6.85
CA GLY A 505 60.60 24.23 -5.87
C GLY A 505 59.49 25.13 -6.47
N LEU A 506 58.77 26.04 -5.78
CA LEU A 506 58.82 26.50 -4.38
C LEU A 506 57.42 27.07 -3.97
N SER A 507 57.22 27.44 -2.69
CA SER A 507 55.89 27.73 -2.10
C SER A 507 55.63 29.21 -1.74
N SER A 508 54.36 29.51 -1.40
CA SER A 508 53.99 30.63 -0.52
C SER A 508 52.65 30.35 0.19
N ALA A 509 52.49 30.78 1.44
CA ALA A 509 51.33 30.44 2.29
C ALA A 509 51.00 31.54 3.31
N ARG A 510 49.75 31.62 3.80
CA ARG A 510 49.41 32.40 5.01
C ARG A 510 48.14 31.95 5.76
N LYS A 511 48.39 31.29 6.90
CA LYS A 511 47.70 31.33 8.21
C LYS A 511 46.16 31.35 8.29
N SER A 512 45.62 30.35 8.98
CA SER A 512 44.33 30.35 9.69
C SER A 512 44.29 31.33 10.89
N PRO A 513 43.13 31.49 11.55
CA PRO A 513 42.95 30.74 12.81
C PRO A 513 41.58 30.01 12.94
N VAL A 514 41.44 29.24 14.02
CA VAL A 514 40.30 28.34 14.31
C VAL A 514 39.09 29.08 14.90
N GLY A 515 37.88 28.68 14.51
CA GLY A 515 36.62 29.00 15.20
C GLY A 515 35.72 27.76 15.26
N THR A 516 35.05 27.51 16.40
CA THR A 516 34.30 26.26 16.64
C THR A 516 32.80 26.48 16.87
N ARG A 517 32.01 25.42 16.56
CA ARG A 517 30.62 25.11 16.97
C ARG A 517 29.49 25.40 15.96
N ARG A 518 28.47 24.52 16.07
CA ARG A 518 27.12 24.55 15.47
C ARG A 518 27.05 24.58 13.93
N ALA A 519 27.05 23.38 13.35
CA ALA A 519 26.09 23.12 12.29
C ALA A 519 24.67 23.19 12.86
N GLY A 520 23.75 23.82 12.13
CA GLY A 520 22.34 23.93 12.45
C GLY A 520 21.54 24.06 11.15
N ASN A 521 20.22 23.92 11.25
CA ASN A 521 19.25 23.81 10.16
C ASN A 521 19.21 22.41 9.51
N ALA A 522 18.38 21.54 10.10
CA ALA A 522 17.59 20.64 9.28
C ALA A 522 16.60 21.50 8.47
N VAL A 523 16.41 21.18 7.18
CA VAL A 523 15.33 21.77 6.39
C VAL A 523 14.06 21.02 6.73
N GLN A 524 13.04 21.74 7.18
CA GLN A 524 11.73 21.21 7.54
C GLN A 524 10.77 21.50 6.39
N GLU A 525 10.56 20.51 5.52
CA GLU A 525 9.50 20.54 4.50
C GLU A 525 8.25 19.87 5.09
N ASP A 526 7.18 20.65 5.22
CA ASP A 526 5.93 20.27 5.87
C ASP A 526 4.77 20.47 4.87
N GLN A 527 4.32 19.38 4.24
CA GLN A 527 3.17 19.37 3.34
C GLN A 527 2.42 18.05 3.49
N THR A 528 1.12 18.13 3.78
CA THR A 528 0.22 17.02 4.13
C THR A 528 -0.17 16.11 2.95
N VAL A 529 -0.84 14.99 3.22
CA VAL A 529 -1.31 14.04 2.17
C VAL A 529 -2.49 14.62 1.36
N PHE A 530 -3.24 15.55 1.94
CA PHE A 530 -4.26 16.36 1.27
C PHE A 530 -3.86 17.85 1.36
N ASP A 531 -4.16 18.64 0.33
CA ASP A 531 -3.48 19.90 0.02
C ASP A 531 -3.64 21.03 1.07
N VAL A 532 -2.61 21.23 1.90
CA VAL A 532 -2.42 22.44 2.71
C VAL A 532 -1.54 23.41 1.93
N GLY A 533 -2.15 24.06 0.93
CA GLY A 533 -1.48 25.07 0.12
C GLY A 533 -1.16 26.35 0.90
N ASP A 534 0.13 26.67 1.01
CA ASP A 534 0.64 28.03 1.25
C ASP A 534 0.93 28.70 -0.11
N SER A 535 0.58 29.99 -0.24
CA SER A 535 0.81 30.75 -1.48
C SER A 535 0.92 32.26 -1.24
N ASP A 536 1.95 32.67 -0.51
CA ASP A 536 2.37 34.09 -0.37
C ASP A 536 3.63 34.35 -1.22
N ASP A 537 3.48 34.62 -2.52
CA ASP A 537 4.59 35.10 -3.36
C ASP A 537 4.13 35.93 -4.60
N GLU A 538 3.74 37.19 -4.38
CA GLU A 538 3.80 38.23 -5.43
C GLU A 538 4.50 39.50 -4.92
N GLY A 539 5.74 39.70 -5.40
CA GLY A 539 6.49 40.95 -5.22
C GLY A 539 6.02 42.06 -6.19
N PRO A 540 6.05 43.35 -5.78
CA PRO A 540 5.33 44.42 -6.49
C PRO A 540 6.11 45.01 -7.68
N THR A 541 5.47 45.07 -8.86
CA THR A 541 5.91 45.87 -10.02
C THR A 541 4.71 46.66 -10.64
N PRO A 542 4.88 47.56 -11.62
CA PRO A 542 4.87 48.98 -11.28
C PRO A 542 3.75 49.81 -11.93
N ARG A 543 3.60 51.05 -11.44
CA ARG A 543 2.66 52.05 -11.99
C ARG A 543 2.90 52.33 -13.48
N THR A 544 1.84 52.24 -14.29
CA THR A 544 1.65 53.11 -15.45
C THR A 544 0.26 53.76 -15.36
N ALA A 545 0.19 55.07 -15.60
CA ALA A 545 -1.06 55.82 -15.57
C ALA A 545 -1.52 56.12 -17.00
N ASN A 546 -2.83 56.13 -17.24
CA ASN A 546 -3.40 56.99 -18.26
C ASN A 546 -4.85 57.37 -17.95
N SER A 547 -5.32 58.49 -18.51
CA SER A 547 -6.49 59.21 -17.99
C SER A 547 -7.51 59.59 -19.06
N SER A 548 -8.75 59.13 -18.91
CA SER A 548 -9.97 59.72 -19.51
C SER A 548 -11.21 58.92 -19.07
N SER A 549 -12.41 59.41 -18.78
CA SER A 549 -12.95 60.69 -18.29
C SER A 549 -14.46 60.65 -18.58
N VAL A 550 -15.29 61.04 -17.60
CA VAL A 550 -16.58 61.76 -17.79
C VAL A 550 -17.90 60.98 -18.08
N ARG A 551 -18.90 61.26 -17.21
CA ARG A 551 -20.39 61.24 -17.36
C ARG A 551 -21.23 59.95 -17.22
N ARG A 552 -21.74 59.81 -15.98
CA ARG A 552 -23.16 59.69 -15.58
C ARG A 552 -24.13 60.63 -16.36
N PRO A 553 -25.47 60.42 -16.37
CA PRO A 553 -26.33 60.23 -15.18
C PRO A 553 -26.17 58.91 -14.40
#